data_AF-A0A8D0P0M6-F1
#
_entry.id   AF-A0A8D0P0M6-F1
#
_cell.length_a   1.000
_cell.length_b   1.000
_cell.length_c   1.000
_cell.angle_alpha   90.00
_cell.angle_beta   90.00
_cell.angle_gamma   90.00
#
_symmetry.space_group_name_H-M   'P 1'
#
loop_
_entity.id
_entity.type
_entity.pdbx_description
1 polymer ?
#
loop_
_entity_poly.entity_id
_entity_poly.type
_entity_poly.pdbx_seq_one_letter_code
_entity_poly.pdbx_strand_id
1 'polypeptide(L)'
;MPVRCQQSPVLAGSATLAALGALALYFAEPSGYGKYTESLTPAAIRLPARAAWFLQELPSFVVPAGILAGQPRSLFGPPATVLLGLFCAHYFHRTFVYSLLTRGRPFPVVFLFRGFVFCMGNGLLQGYYLVYCAEYPAEWYTDIRFSLVVFHF
;
A
#
# COMPACT_ATOMS: atom_id res chain seq x y z
N MET A 1 3.39 18.56 -20.80
CA MET A 1 2.64 19.52 -19.94
C MET A 1 2.79 19.05 -18.50
N PRO A 2 3.23 19.88 -17.54
CA PRO A 2 3.31 19.45 -16.15
C PRO A 2 1.89 19.17 -15.65
N VAL A 3 1.65 17.93 -15.21
CA VAL A 3 0.37 17.56 -14.59
C VAL A 3 0.28 18.34 -13.27
N ARG A 4 -0.71 19.22 -13.16
CA ARG A 4 -0.92 20.02 -11.94
C ARG A 4 -1.48 19.09 -10.86
N CYS A 5 -0.85 19.07 -9.68
CA CYS A 5 -1.35 18.29 -8.55
C CYS A 5 -2.79 18.69 -8.21
N GLN A 6 -3.72 17.76 -8.37
CA GLN A 6 -5.06 17.87 -7.81
C GLN A 6 -5.03 17.48 -6.33
N GLN A 7 -5.16 18.46 -5.43
CA GLN A 7 -5.10 18.24 -3.99
C GLN A 7 -6.38 17.61 -3.41
N SER A 8 -7.55 17.92 -3.98
CA SER A 8 -8.84 17.40 -3.52
C SER A 8 -8.91 15.86 -3.42
N PRO A 9 -8.53 15.08 -4.46
CA PRO A 9 -8.54 13.62 -4.37
C PRO A 9 -7.51 13.08 -3.36
N VAL A 10 -6.37 13.75 -3.19
CA VAL A 10 -5.35 13.37 -2.19
C VAL A 10 -5.93 13.52 -0.78
N LEU A 11 -6.53 14.68 -0.47
CA LEU A 11 -7.14 14.94 0.83
C LEU A 11 -8.28 13.97 1.12
N ALA A 12 -9.16 13.72 0.15
CA ALA A 12 -10.24 12.75 0.28
C ALA A 12 -9.73 11.33 0.52
N GLY A 13 -8.68 10.91 -0.20
CA GLY A 13 -8.04 9.61 -0.01
C GLY A 13 -7.45 9.45 1.38
N SER A 14 -6.66 10.43 1.83
CA SER A 14 -6.07 10.45 3.18
C SER A 14 -7.12 10.44 4.29
N ALA A 15 -8.18 11.24 4.15
CA ALA A 15 -9.29 11.27 5.11
C ALA A 15 -10.02 9.93 5.18
N THR A 16 -10.23 9.28 4.02
CA THR A 16 -10.87 7.96 3.96
C THR A 16 -10.02 6.90 4.64
N LEU A 17 -8.69 6.89 4.42
CA LEU A 17 -7.77 5.97 5.10
C LEU A 17 -7.81 6.16 6.63
N ALA A 18 -7.77 7.41 7.09
CA ALA A 18 -7.85 7.73 8.51
C ALA A 18 -9.20 7.29 9.11
N ALA A 19 -10.31 7.56 8.42
CA ALA A 19 -11.65 7.17 8.87
C ALA A 19 -11.81 5.64 8.93
N LEU A 20 -11.30 4.90 7.94
CA LEU A 20 -11.29 3.44 7.95
C LEU A 20 -10.49 2.87 9.13
N GLY A 21 -9.33 3.46 9.43
CA GLY A 21 -8.52 3.08 10.60
C GLY A 21 -9.25 3.36 11.92
N ALA A 22 -9.86 4.54 12.06
CA ALA A 22 -10.64 4.89 13.25
C ALA A 22 -11.86 3.97 13.43
N LEU A 23 -12.55 3.63 12.34
CA LEU A 23 -13.70 2.73 12.35
C LEU A 23 -13.28 1.30 12.75
N ALA A 24 -12.14 0.82 12.26
CA ALA A 24 -11.60 -0.48 12.64
C ALA A 24 -11.26 -0.54 14.15
N LEU A 25 -10.71 0.55 14.71
CA LEU A 25 -10.46 0.66 16.15
C LEU A 25 -11.75 0.74 16.96
N TYR A 26 -12.75 1.47 16.46
CA TYR A 26 -14.04 1.63 17.13
C TYR A 26 -14.78 0.30 17.30
N PHE A 27 -14.79 -0.52 16.24
CA PHE A 27 -15.48 -1.82 16.31
C PHE A 27 -14.73 -2.83 17.19
N ALA A 28 -13.42 -2.68 17.42
CA ALA A 28 -12.58 -3.54 18.27
C ALA A 28 -12.66 -5.06 18.00
N GLU A 29 -13.40 -5.48 16.98
CA GLU A 29 -13.54 -6.87 16.57
C GLU A 29 -12.38 -7.25 15.65
N PRO A 30 -11.68 -8.36 15.92
CA PRO A 30 -10.66 -8.83 15.02
C PRO A 30 -11.27 -9.22 13.68
N SER A 31 -10.57 -8.87 12.60
CA SER A 31 -10.96 -9.30 11.26
C SER A 31 -11.07 -10.83 11.19
N GLY A 32 -12.18 -11.34 10.66
CA GLY A 32 -12.53 -12.77 10.64
C GLY A 32 -11.67 -13.69 9.75
N TYR A 33 -10.38 -13.40 9.58
CA TYR A 33 -9.40 -14.24 8.90
C TYR A 33 -8.26 -14.64 9.85
N GLY A 34 -7.54 -15.73 9.54
CA GLY A 34 -6.39 -16.19 10.32
C GLY A 34 -6.77 -16.94 11.60
N LYS A 35 -6.39 -16.41 12.77
CA LYS A 35 -6.67 -17.03 14.09
C LYS A 35 -8.15 -16.95 14.44
N TYR A 36 -8.79 -15.85 14.07
CA TYR A 36 -10.20 -15.55 14.34
C TYR A 36 -11.13 -15.99 13.21
N THR A 37 -10.72 -17.02 12.46
CA THR A 37 -11.63 -17.73 11.55
C THR A 37 -12.58 -18.58 12.39
N GLU A 38 -13.55 -17.91 13.01
CA GLU A 38 -14.81 -18.52 13.43
C GLU A 38 -15.50 -19.07 12.17
N SER A 39 -16.23 -20.17 12.32
CA SER A 39 -16.99 -20.84 11.25
C SER A 39 -18.16 -20.02 10.67
N LEU A 40 -18.12 -18.69 10.83
CA LEU A 40 -19.14 -17.77 10.41
C LEU A 40 -19.19 -17.73 8.88
N THR A 41 -20.20 -18.44 8.37
CA THR A 41 -20.57 -18.73 6.98
C THR A 41 -19.94 -20.01 6.36
N PRO A 42 -20.68 -21.12 6.32
CA PRO A 42 -20.36 -22.32 5.52
C PRO A 42 -20.24 -22.03 4.01
N ALA A 43 -20.84 -20.93 3.54
CA ALA A 43 -20.96 -20.56 2.14
C ALA A 43 -19.90 -19.57 1.62
N ALA A 44 -19.00 -19.07 2.47
CA ALA A 44 -17.96 -18.16 2.00
C ALA A 44 -16.91 -18.93 1.19
N ILE A 45 -16.82 -18.63 -0.11
CA ILE A 45 -15.75 -19.13 -0.97
C ILE A 45 -14.40 -18.74 -0.35
N ARG A 46 -13.51 -19.72 -0.19
CA ARG A 46 -12.16 -19.53 0.37
C ARG A 46 -11.12 -19.86 -0.68
N LEU A 47 -10.06 -19.06 -0.70
CA LEU A 47 -8.90 -19.29 -1.55
C LEU A 47 -7.70 -19.75 -0.70
N PRO A 48 -6.73 -20.46 -1.30
CA PRO A 48 -5.45 -20.72 -0.64
C PRO A 48 -4.84 -19.40 -0.15
N ALA A 49 -4.36 -19.37 1.10
CA ALA A 49 -3.82 -18.16 1.72
C ALA A 49 -2.78 -17.46 0.84
N ARG A 50 -1.91 -18.25 0.19
CA ARG A 50 -0.86 -17.74 -0.71
C ARG A 50 -1.43 -16.91 -1.86
N ALA A 51 -2.44 -17.46 -2.55
CA ALA A 51 -3.09 -16.77 -3.66
C ALA A 51 -3.85 -15.53 -3.18
N ALA A 52 -4.52 -15.62 -2.02
CA ALA A 52 -5.27 -14.51 -1.47
C ALA A 52 -4.37 -13.32 -1.08
N TRP A 53 -3.30 -13.59 -0.34
CA TRP A 53 -2.30 -12.57 0.03
C TRP A 53 -1.61 -11.98 -1.20
N PHE A 54 -1.25 -12.82 -2.17
CA PHE A 54 -0.64 -12.35 -3.42
C PHE A 54 -1.57 -11.39 -4.17
N LEU A 55 -2.82 -11.80 -4.42
CA LEU A 55 -3.79 -10.98 -5.15
C LEU A 55 -4.14 -9.69 -4.40
N GLN A 56 -4.26 -9.76 -3.07
CA GLN A 56 -4.58 -8.61 -2.24
C GLN A 56 -3.50 -7.53 -2.28
N GLU A 57 -2.22 -7.92 -2.17
CA GLU A 57 -1.10 -6.99 -2.00
C GLU A 57 -0.53 -6.50 -3.35
N LEU A 58 -0.73 -7.26 -4.43
CA LEU A 58 -0.23 -6.97 -5.78
C LEU A 58 -0.53 -5.54 -6.28
N PRO A 59 -1.74 -4.96 -6.11
CA PRO A 59 -2.04 -3.61 -6.60
C PRO A 59 -1.15 -2.53 -5.98
N SER A 60 -0.80 -2.67 -4.70
CA SER A 60 0.09 -1.72 -4.02
C SER A 60 1.54 -1.80 -4.50
N PHE A 61 1.94 -2.89 -5.17
CA PHE A 61 3.23 -2.95 -5.87
C PHE A 61 3.11 -2.43 -7.31
N VAL A 62 2.17 -2.99 -8.08
CA VAL A 62 2.08 -2.78 -9.53
C VAL A 62 1.78 -1.31 -9.86
N VAL A 63 0.87 -0.68 -9.11
CA VAL A 63 0.48 0.71 -9.38
C VAL A 63 1.66 1.68 -9.14
N PRO A 64 2.29 1.74 -7.95
CA PRO A 64 3.49 2.54 -7.72
C PRO A 64 4.65 2.23 -8.67
N ALA A 65 4.92 0.95 -8.93
CA ALA A 65 6.00 0.55 -9.84
C ALA A 65 5.73 1.01 -11.28
N GLY A 66 4.48 0.94 -11.74
CA GLY A 66 4.07 1.46 -13.05
C GLY A 66 4.21 2.98 -13.15
N ILE A 67 3.82 3.71 -12.09
CA ILE A 67 4.01 5.17 -12.02
C ILE A 67 5.50 5.52 -12.07
N LEU A 68 6.34 4.79 -11.32
CA LEU A 68 7.78 4.99 -11.27
C LEU A 68 8.45 4.69 -12.63
N ALA A 69 8.06 3.61 -13.30
CA ALA A 69 8.57 3.25 -14.63
C ALA A 69 8.18 4.26 -15.72
N GLY A 70 7.05 4.96 -15.55
CA GLY A 70 6.63 6.05 -16.44
C GLY A 70 7.37 7.37 -16.22
N GLN A 71 8.19 7.50 -15.18
CA GLN A 71 8.94 8.72 -14.93
C GLN A 71 10.25 8.77 -15.74
N PRO A 72 10.52 9.86 -16.48
CA PRO A 72 11.76 10.02 -17.25
C PRO A 72 12.98 10.39 -16.38
N ARG A 73 12.82 10.50 -15.06
CA ARG A 73 13.85 11.00 -14.13
C ARG A 73 14.59 9.82 -13.48
N SER A 74 15.88 9.98 -13.21
CA SER A 74 16.66 8.95 -12.54
C SER A 74 16.11 8.65 -11.13
N LEU A 75 16.23 7.39 -10.70
CA LEU A 75 15.81 6.92 -9.37
C LEU A 75 16.46 7.69 -8.20
N PHE A 76 17.60 8.33 -8.44
CA PHE A 76 18.37 9.08 -7.43
C PHE A 76 18.24 10.61 -7.60
N GLY A 77 17.34 11.08 -8.45
CA GLY A 77 17.12 12.52 -8.62
C GLY A 77 16.25 13.06 -7.47
N PRO A 78 14.92 13.14 -7.63
CA PRO A 78 14.04 13.65 -6.59
C PRO A 78 13.95 12.68 -5.38
N PRO A 79 14.04 13.17 -4.13
CA PRO A 79 13.86 12.33 -2.94
C PRO A 79 12.54 11.55 -2.93
N ALA A 80 11.49 12.11 -3.54
CA ALA A 80 10.20 11.47 -3.70
C ALA A 80 10.27 10.12 -4.44
N THR A 81 11.15 10.02 -5.45
CA THR A 81 11.32 8.77 -6.22
C THR A 81 12.04 7.69 -5.42
N VAL A 82 12.98 8.08 -4.54
CA VAL A 82 13.64 7.17 -3.60
C VAL A 82 12.63 6.65 -2.57
N LEU A 83 11.81 7.53 -1.99
CA LEU A 83 10.76 7.14 -1.04
C LEU A 83 9.70 6.22 -1.68
N LEU A 84 9.32 6.50 -2.94
CA LEU A 84 8.44 5.61 -3.70
C LEU A 84 9.12 4.26 -4.00
N GLY A 85 10.43 4.27 -4.27
CA GLY A 85 11.23 3.06 -4.44
C GLY A 85 11.26 2.19 -3.17
N LEU A 86 11.42 2.79 -1.99
CA LEU A 86 11.31 2.11 -0.70
C LEU A 86 9.93 1.48 -0.50
N PHE A 87 8.85 2.22 -0.83
CA PHE A 87 7.48 1.69 -0.81
C PHE A 87 7.32 0.48 -1.74
N CYS A 88 7.82 0.57 -2.98
CA CYS A 88 7.82 -0.53 -3.92
C CYS A 88 8.62 -1.73 -3.42
N ALA A 89 9.80 -1.52 -2.80
CA ALA A 89 10.63 -2.59 -2.27
C ALA A 89 9.93 -3.34 -1.12
N HIS A 90 9.26 -2.60 -0.22
CA HIS A 90 8.44 -3.18 0.83
C HIS A 90 7.32 -4.08 0.26
N TYR A 91 6.54 -3.56 -0.69
CA TYR A 91 5.45 -4.31 -1.31
C TYR A 91 5.94 -5.43 -2.24
N PHE A 92 7.14 -5.34 -2.80
CA PHE A 92 7.78 -6.44 -3.51
C PHE A 92 8.02 -7.62 -2.57
N HIS A 93 8.64 -7.38 -1.42
CA HIS A 93 8.84 -8.43 -0.42
C HIS A 93 7.49 -8.99 0.06
N ARG A 94 6.51 -8.14 0.35
CA ARG A 94 5.20 -8.58 0.84
C ARG A 94 4.43 -9.42 -0.18
N THR A 95 4.48 -9.03 -1.46
CA THR A 95 3.75 -9.70 -2.55
C THR A 95 4.47 -10.95 -3.04
N PHE A 96 5.76 -10.86 -3.36
CA PHE A 96 6.48 -11.96 -4.03
C PHE A 96 7.21 -12.89 -3.06
N VAL A 97 7.59 -12.43 -1.87
CA VAL A 97 8.31 -13.27 -0.89
C VAL A 97 7.34 -13.78 0.17
N TYR A 98 6.73 -12.89 0.95
CA TYR A 98 5.85 -13.28 2.06
C TYR A 98 4.61 -14.04 1.58
N SER A 99 3.91 -13.54 0.56
CA SER A 99 2.67 -14.19 0.11
C SER A 99 2.91 -15.57 -0.51
N LEU A 100 4.08 -15.83 -1.10
CA LEU A 100 4.42 -17.16 -1.63
C LEU A 100 4.84 -18.14 -0.52
N LEU A 101 5.49 -17.62 0.54
CA LEU A 101 6.00 -18.42 1.65
C LEU A 101 4.98 -18.60 2.79
N THR A 102 3.86 -17.86 2.78
CA THR A 102 2.87 -17.94 3.86
C THR A 102 2.27 -19.35 3.98
N ARG A 103 2.13 -19.80 5.23
CA ARG A 103 1.50 -21.07 5.63
C ARG A 103 0.16 -20.82 6.33
N GLY A 104 -0.55 -19.77 5.91
CA GLY A 104 -1.84 -19.37 6.48
C GLY A 104 -2.98 -20.33 6.15
N ARG A 105 -4.07 -20.21 6.91
CA ARG A 105 -5.35 -20.91 6.67
C ARG A 105 -6.08 -20.32 5.45
N PRO A 106 -6.99 -21.08 4.80
CA PRO A 106 -7.78 -20.58 3.68
C PRO A 106 -8.43 -19.23 3.98
N PHE A 107 -8.26 -18.28 3.06
CA PHE A 107 -8.64 -16.88 3.26
C PHE A 107 -10.01 -16.60 2.60
N PRO A 108 -10.97 -15.95 3.30
CA PRO A 108 -12.28 -15.67 2.72
C PRO A 108 -12.19 -14.59 1.61
N VAL A 109 -12.86 -14.83 0.48
CA VAL A 109 -12.80 -13.94 -0.70
C VAL A 109 -13.34 -12.52 -0.41
N VAL A 110 -14.30 -12.38 0.52
CA VAL A 110 -14.84 -11.06 0.90
C VAL A 110 -13.75 -10.16 1.48
N PHE A 111 -12.87 -10.70 2.32
CA PHE A 111 -11.75 -9.93 2.88
C PHE A 111 -10.68 -9.67 1.82
N LEU A 112 -10.50 -10.58 0.86
CA LEU A 112 -9.55 -10.39 -0.24
C LEU A 112 -9.97 -9.20 -1.07
N PHE A 113 -11.25 -9.13 -1.45
CA PHE A 113 -11.77 -8.01 -2.23
C PHE A 113 -11.63 -6.67 -1.50
N ARG A 114 -11.98 -6.62 -0.21
CA ARG A 114 -11.80 -5.41 0.62
C ARG A 114 -10.33 -5.00 0.70
N GLY A 115 -9.44 -5.96 0.93
CA GLY A 115 -8.00 -5.71 0.97
C GLY A 115 -7.44 -5.27 -0.38
N PHE A 116 -7.92 -5.85 -1.47
CA PHE A 116 -7.52 -5.48 -2.83
C PHE A 116 -7.87 -4.02 -3.13
N VAL A 117 -9.10 -3.61 -2.85
CA VAL A 117 -9.55 -2.22 -3.05
C VAL A 117 -8.74 -1.26 -2.18
N PHE A 118 -8.48 -1.63 -0.93
CA PHE A 118 -7.63 -0.84 -0.03
C PHE A 118 -6.20 -0.70 -0.58
N CYS A 119 -5.56 -1.81 -0.98
CA CYS A 119 -4.20 -1.81 -1.50
C CYS A 119 -4.09 -1.04 -2.81
N MET A 120 -5.10 -1.15 -3.68
CA MET A 120 -5.17 -0.38 -4.92
C MET A 120 -5.28 1.12 -4.62
N GLY A 121 -6.21 1.53 -3.75
CA GLY A 121 -6.39 2.92 -3.35
C GLY A 121 -5.15 3.51 -2.66
N ASN A 122 -4.54 2.76 -1.74
CA ASN A 122 -3.33 3.18 -1.04
C ASN A 122 -2.13 3.31 -1.99
N GLY A 123 -1.94 2.34 -2.88
CA GLY A 123 -0.87 2.38 -3.90
C GLY A 123 -1.04 3.58 -4.84
N LEU A 124 -2.27 3.86 -5.28
CA LEU A 124 -2.57 5.05 -6.08
C LEU A 124 -2.29 6.33 -5.31
N LEU A 125 -2.76 6.46 -4.07
CA LEU A 125 -2.58 7.65 -3.25
C LEU A 125 -1.10 7.95 -3.03
N GLN A 126 -0.33 6.97 -2.58
CA GLN A 126 1.11 7.14 -2.29
C GLN A 126 1.91 7.42 -3.56
N GLY A 127 1.68 6.65 -4.62
CA GLY A 127 2.36 6.84 -5.90
C GLY A 127 2.04 8.18 -6.55
N TYR A 128 0.78 8.59 -6.55
CA TYR A 128 0.36 9.87 -7.10
C TYR A 128 0.90 11.05 -6.28
N TYR A 129 0.79 10.98 -4.95
CA TYR A 129 1.26 12.06 -4.09
C TYR A 129 2.76 12.29 -4.23
N LEU A 130 3.57 11.23 -4.12
CA LEU A 130 5.03 11.36 -4.21
C LEU A 130 5.51 11.86 -5.57
N VAL A 131 4.84 11.50 -6.66
CA VAL A 131 5.30 11.86 -8.02
C VAL A 131 4.79 13.22 -8.48
N TYR A 132 3.53 13.56 -8.16
CA TYR A 132 2.88 14.75 -8.72
C TYR A 132 2.69 15.89 -7.73
N CYS A 133 2.69 15.63 -6.41
CA CYS A 133 2.32 16.62 -5.40
C CYS A 133 3.43 16.92 -4.38
N ALA A 134 4.34 15.99 -4.15
CA ALA A 134 5.38 16.14 -3.14
C ALA A 134 6.51 17.06 -3.65
N GLU A 135 6.72 18.15 -2.94
CA GLU A 135 7.82 19.09 -3.18
C GLU A 135 8.82 18.97 -2.02
N TYR A 136 10.05 18.56 -2.34
CA TYR A 136 11.12 18.41 -1.37
C TYR A 136 12.19 19.49 -1.60
N PRO A 137 12.74 20.11 -0.54
CA PRO A 137 13.91 20.98 -0.64
C PRO A 137 15.12 20.22 -1.23
N ALA A 138 16.04 20.95 -1.86
CA ALA A 138 17.27 20.34 -2.41
C ALA A 138 18.12 19.64 -1.34
N GLU A 139 18.09 20.15 -0.11
CA GLU A 139 18.85 19.62 1.04
C GLU A 139 18.14 18.48 1.77
N TRP A 140 17.06 17.92 1.22
CA TRP A 140 16.27 16.89 1.90
C TRP A 140 17.07 15.63 2.25
N TYR A 141 18.05 15.24 1.42
CA TYR A 141 18.89 14.07 1.70
C TYR A 141 19.76 14.23 2.95
N THR A 142 20.14 15.46 3.29
CA THR A 142 20.92 15.79 4.51
C THR A 142 20.03 16.16 5.69
N ASP A 143 18.72 16.27 5.48
CA ASP A 143 17.76 16.56 6.54
C ASP A 143 17.66 15.36 7.50
N ILE A 144 17.60 15.65 8.79
CA ILE A 144 17.40 14.65 9.84
C ILE A 144 16.12 13.83 9.60
N ARG A 145 15.08 14.46 9.03
CA ARG A 145 13.80 13.80 8.73
C ARG A 145 13.96 12.67 7.72
N PHE A 146 14.75 12.86 6.67
CA PHE A 146 15.00 11.82 5.69
C PHE A 146 15.84 10.68 6.27
N SER A 147 16.89 11.03 7.01
CA SER A 147 17.75 10.03 7.66
C SER A 147 16.99 9.16 8.66
N LEU A 148 16.10 9.76 9.45
CA LEU A 148 15.25 9.04 10.39
C LEU A 148 14.25 8.13 9.66
N VAL A 149 13.64 8.59 8.57
CA VAL A 149 12.73 7.77 7.76
C VAL A 149 13.45 6.56 7.21
N VAL A 150 14.61 6.74 6.58
CA VAL A 150 15.38 5.63 5.99
C VAL A 150 15.88 4.64 7.06
N PHE A 151 16.21 5.12 8.26
CA PHE A 151 16.65 4.25 9.35
C PHE A 151 15.52 3.41 9.96
N HIS A 152 14.30 3.96 10.04
CA HIS A 152 13.15 3.27 10.64
C HIS A 152 12.34 2.44 9.63
N PHE A 153 12.58 2.63 8.33
CA PHE A 153 11.90 1.91 7.25
C PHE A 153 12.48 0.52 7.02
#